data_AF-A0A3M1WNP5-F1
#
_entry.id   AF-A0A3M1WNP5-F1
#
_cell.length_a   1.000
_cell.length_b   1.000
_cell.length_c   1.000
_cell.angle_alpha   90.00
_cell.angle_beta   90.00
_cell.angle_gamma   90.00
#
_symmetry.space_group_name_H-M   'P 1'
#
loop_
_entity.id
_entity.type
_entity.pdbx_description
1 polymer ?
#
loop_
_entity_poly.entity_id
_entity_poly.type
_entity_poly.pdbx_seq_one_letter_code
_entity_poly.pdbx_strand_id
1 'polypeptide(L)'
;MCSRPAAVARGALALASLLFIGPVTLRADDVDALRALVGKAWMAEQQGRLDQALRLYRQAAEQGDPVAQYQLGLMHELGRGVSPDSDEAEYWYGRAVGQGYCPGEIPDPAEYAGD
;
A
#
# COMPACT_ATOMS: atom_id res chain seq x y z
N MET A 1 9.79 4.64 18.84
CA MET A 1 8.63 5.47 19.21
C MET A 1 8.02 6.03 17.92
N CYS A 2 7.08 5.31 17.26
CA CYS A 2 6.21 5.92 16.22
C CYS A 2 5.15 6.72 16.99
N SER A 3 5.35 8.04 17.11
CA SER A 3 4.36 8.94 17.71
C SER A 3 3.20 9.08 16.72
N ARG A 4 2.11 8.35 16.96
CA ARG A 4 0.82 8.61 16.32
C ARG A 4 0.48 10.10 16.50
N PRO A 5 0.22 10.89 15.46
CA PRO A 5 -0.48 12.14 15.68
C PRO A 5 -1.90 11.80 16.13
N ALA A 6 -2.18 12.07 17.40
CA ALA A 6 -3.55 12.23 17.87
C ALA A 6 -4.17 13.45 17.18
N ALA A 7 -5.13 13.24 16.29
CA ALA A 7 -6.05 14.28 15.83
C ALA A 7 -7.42 13.62 15.57
N VAL A 8 -8.22 13.44 16.62
CA VAL A 8 -9.36 14.29 16.98
C VAL A 8 -10.67 13.73 16.42
N ALA A 9 -11.40 13.06 17.31
CA ALA A 9 -12.84 12.93 17.21
C ALA A 9 -13.48 14.32 17.32
N ARG A 10 -14.41 14.66 16.42
CA ARG A 10 -15.50 15.60 16.70
C ARG A 10 -16.58 15.51 15.63
N GLY A 11 -17.76 15.02 16.03
CA GLY A 11 -18.97 15.19 15.23
C GLY A 11 -19.44 16.63 15.22
N ALA A 12 -20.15 17.02 14.16
CA ALA A 12 -21.28 17.94 14.16
C ALA A 12 -21.83 18.08 12.73
N LEU A 13 -23.14 17.95 12.59
CA LEU A 13 -23.88 18.37 11.40
C LEU A 13 -23.69 19.87 11.14
N ALA A 14 -23.46 20.25 9.89
CA ALA A 14 -23.82 21.58 9.38
C ALA A 14 -24.07 21.51 7.86
N LEU A 15 -25.32 21.75 7.46
CA LEU A 15 -25.73 22.03 6.09
C LEU A 15 -25.28 23.45 5.72
N ALA A 16 -24.35 23.61 4.79
CA ALA A 16 -24.16 24.87 4.06
C ALA A 16 -23.35 24.65 2.77
N SER A 17 -23.91 25.13 1.67
CA SER A 17 -23.44 25.01 0.30
C SER A 17 -22.10 25.71 0.01
N LEU A 18 -21.45 25.21 -1.06
CA LEU A 18 -20.45 25.83 -1.96
C LEU A 18 -18.97 25.47 -1.73
N LEU A 19 -18.48 24.64 -2.68
CA LEU A 19 -17.11 24.49 -3.15
C LEU A 19 -16.05 24.17 -2.09
N PHE A 20 -16.27 23.07 -1.39
CA PHE A 20 -15.17 22.31 -0.81
C PHE A 20 -14.53 21.51 -1.95
N ILE A 21 -13.39 21.96 -2.48
CA ILE A 21 -12.43 21.01 -3.07
C ILE A 21 -12.00 20.17 -1.87
N GLY A 22 -12.74 19.08 -1.62
CA GLY A 22 -12.40 18.13 -0.57
C GLY A 22 -11.00 17.60 -0.81
N PRO A 23 -10.30 17.11 0.24
CA PRO A 23 -9.15 16.26 0.00
C PRO A 23 -9.65 15.17 -0.95
N VAL A 24 -8.83 14.76 -1.92
CA VAL A 24 -9.14 13.63 -2.80
C VAL A 24 -9.42 12.43 -1.89
N THR A 25 -10.68 12.25 -1.49
CA THR A 25 -11.12 11.12 -0.69
C THR A 25 -11.25 10.00 -1.70
N LEU A 26 -10.17 9.23 -1.83
CA LEU A 26 -10.21 7.91 -2.44
C LEU A 26 -11.47 7.21 -1.92
N ARG A 27 -12.36 6.75 -2.82
CA ARG A 27 -13.61 6.12 -2.36
C ARG A 27 -13.22 4.84 -1.64
N ALA A 28 -13.99 4.41 -0.63
CA ALA A 28 -13.75 3.13 0.03
C ALA A 28 -13.68 1.97 -0.99
N ASP A 29 -14.44 2.09 -2.09
CA ASP A 29 -14.42 1.17 -3.23
C ASP A 29 -13.02 1.02 -3.87
N ASP A 30 -12.20 2.07 -3.87
CA ASP A 30 -10.88 2.10 -4.48
C ASP A 30 -9.82 1.43 -3.59
N VAL A 31 -9.93 1.53 -2.26
CA VAL A 31 -8.99 0.86 -1.34
C VAL A 31 -9.18 -0.66 -1.32
N ASP A 32 -10.42 -1.14 -1.51
CA ASP A 32 -10.70 -2.57 -1.63
C ASP A 32 -10.15 -3.13 -2.95
N ALA A 33 -10.24 -2.35 -4.04
CA ALA A 33 -9.63 -2.70 -5.31
C ALA A 33 -8.10 -2.80 -5.21
N LEU A 34 -7.45 -1.91 -4.46
CA LEU A 34 -6.01 -1.96 -4.20
C LEU A 34 -5.61 -3.19 -3.42
N ARG A 35 -6.31 -3.48 -2.31
CA ARG A 35 -6.05 -4.66 -1.49
C ARG A 35 -6.23 -5.95 -2.29
N ALA A 36 -7.24 -6.01 -3.15
CA ALA A 36 -7.44 -7.13 -4.06
C ALA A 36 -6.27 -7.33 -5.04
N LEU A 37 -5.60 -6.26 -5.49
CA LEU A 37 -4.39 -6.37 -6.32
C LEU A 37 -3.22 -6.97 -5.53
N VAL A 38 -3.05 -6.53 -4.27
CA VAL A 38 -2.01 -7.06 -3.37
C VAL A 38 -2.24 -8.54 -3.07
N GLY A 39 -3.48 -8.95 -2.80
CA GLY A 39 -3.85 -10.36 -2.62
C GLY A 39 -3.57 -11.19 -3.88
N LYS A 40 -3.93 -10.69 -5.07
CA LYS A 40 -3.61 -11.35 -6.35
C LYS A 40 -2.10 -11.46 -6.58
N ALA A 41 -1.33 -10.44 -6.21
CA ALA A 41 0.13 -10.45 -6.33
C ALA A 41 0.75 -11.54 -5.47
N TRP A 42 0.32 -11.62 -4.20
CA TRP A 42 0.77 -12.65 -3.27
C TRP A 42 0.45 -14.07 -3.77
N MET A 43 -0.75 -14.27 -4.32
CA MET A 43 -1.12 -15.58 -4.91
C MET A 43 -0.26 -15.92 -6.13
N ALA A 44 0.08 -14.94 -6.96
CA ALA A 44 0.99 -15.15 -8.10
C ALA A 44 2.39 -15.53 -7.62
N GLU A 45 2.88 -14.90 -6.55
CA GLU A 45 4.17 -15.18 -5.92
C GLU A 45 4.25 -16.62 -5.40
N GLN A 46 3.22 -17.09 -4.70
CA GLN A 46 3.14 -18.47 -4.20
C GLN A 46 3.11 -19.52 -5.33
N GLN A 47 2.67 -19.11 -6.52
CA GLN A 47 2.66 -19.96 -7.71
C GLN A 47 3.96 -19.85 -8.51
N GLY A 48 4.99 -19.17 -7.98
CA GLY A 48 6.27 -18.93 -8.65
C GLY A 48 6.19 -17.93 -9.81
N ARG A 49 5.06 -17.24 -9.99
CA ARG A 49 4.86 -16.24 -11.05
C ARG A 49 5.34 -14.87 -10.61
N LEU A 50 6.65 -14.77 -10.34
CA LEU A 50 7.27 -13.57 -9.78
C LEU A 50 7.12 -12.34 -10.67
N ASP A 51 7.24 -12.48 -12.00
CA ASP A 51 7.03 -11.37 -12.95
C ASP A 51 5.62 -10.78 -12.86
N GLN A 52 4.62 -11.62 -12.60
CA GLN A 52 3.23 -11.17 -12.46
C GLN A 52 3.00 -10.54 -11.09
N ALA A 53 3.56 -11.11 -10.02
CA ALA A 53 3.51 -10.54 -8.69
C ALA A 53 4.12 -9.13 -8.67
N LEU A 54 5.30 -8.96 -9.27
CA LEU A 54 5.98 -7.65 -9.40
C LEU A 54 5.11 -6.60 -10.07
N ARG A 55 4.47 -6.95 -11.21
CA ARG A 55 3.59 -6.01 -11.91
C ARG A 55 2.39 -5.60 -11.06
N LEU A 56 1.77 -6.55 -10.35
CA LEU A 56 0.61 -6.29 -9.51
C LEU A 56 0.98 -5.46 -8.26
N TYR A 57 2.09 -5.79 -7.60
CA TYR A 57 2.61 -4.99 -6.49
C TYR A 57 2.98 -3.59 -6.96
N ARG A 58 3.64 -3.44 -8.10
CA ARG A 58 3.95 -2.13 -8.68
C ARG A 58 2.68 -1.31 -8.93
N GLN A 59 1.66 -1.92 -9.53
CA GLN A 59 0.40 -1.24 -9.81
C GLN A 59 -0.31 -0.75 -8.52
N ALA A 60 -0.30 -1.55 -7.45
CA ALA A 60 -0.87 -1.15 -6.16
C ALA A 60 0.02 -0.11 -5.45
N ALA A 61 1.35 -0.26 -5.51
CA ALA A 61 2.31 0.63 -4.89
C ALA A 61 2.30 2.03 -5.50
N GLU A 62 2.14 2.11 -6.82
CA GLU A 62 1.99 3.35 -7.59
C GLU A 62 0.71 4.12 -7.20
N GLN A 63 -0.36 3.39 -6.88
CA GLN A 63 -1.62 3.97 -6.39
C GLN A 63 -1.61 4.31 -4.89
N GLY A 64 -0.52 4.01 -4.18
CA GLY A 64 -0.32 4.42 -2.80
C GLY A 64 -0.51 3.33 -1.76
N ASP A 65 -0.78 2.07 -2.14
CA ASP A 65 -0.95 1.01 -1.15
C ASP A 65 0.36 0.75 -0.38
N PRO A 66 0.37 0.90 0.96
CA PRO A 66 1.59 0.79 1.76
C PRO A 66 2.12 -0.64 1.84
N VAL A 67 1.25 -1.65 1.73
CA VAL A 67 1.66 -3.06 1.76
C VAL A 67 2.34 -3.42 0.45
N ALA A 68 1.78 -2.97 -0.67
CA ALA A 68 2.39 -3.13 -1.98
C ALA A 68 3.75 -2.46 -2.07
N GLN A 69 3.89 -1.24 -1.53
CA GLN A 69 5.17 -0.52 -1.48
C GLN A 69 6.21 -1.31 -0.69
N TYR A 70 5.84 -1.82 0.49
CA TYR A 70 6.74 -2.64 1.30
C TYR A 70 7.12 -3.96 0.61
N GLN A 71 6.16 -4.66 0.01
CA GLN A 71 6.44 -5.91 -0.71
C GLN A 71 7.30 -5.69 -1.94
N LEU A 72 7.09 -4.61 -2.68
CA LEU A 72 7.94 -4.26 -3.81
C LEU A 72 9.37 -3.98 -3.34
N GLY A 73 9.55 -3.27 -2.23
CA GLY A 73 10.84 -3.09 -1.58
C GLY A 73 11.52 -4.43 -1.25
N LEU A 74 10.80 -5.35 -0.62
CA LEU A 74 11.31 -6.69 -0.30
C LEU A 74 11.68 -7.50 -1.55
N MET A 75 10.92 -7.39 -2.64
CA MET A 75 11.23 -8.10 -3.88
C MET A 75 12.52 -7.59 -4.52
N HIS A 76 12.76 -6.28 -4.48
CA HIS A 76 14.02 -5.67 -4.95
C HIS A 76 15.19 -5.96 -4.01
N GLU A 77 14.99 -6.00 -2.69
CA GLU A 77 16.05 -6.34 -1.74
C GLU A 77 16.49 -7.81 -1.86
N LEU A 78 15.52 -8.72 -2.00
CA LEU A 78 15.78 -10.16 -2.08
C LEU A 78 16.05 -10.66 -3.50
N GLY A 79 15.90 -9.81 -4.52
CA GLY A 79 16.04 -10.19 -5.94
C GLY A 79 15.00 -11.21 -6.39
N ARG A 80 13.76 -11.09 -5.92
CA ARG A 80 12.69 -12.03 -6.26
C ARG A 80 12.03 -11.62 -7.56
N GLY A 81 12.36 -12.30 -8.65
CA GLY A 81 11.81 -12.01 -9.99
C GLY A 81 12.39 -10.77 -10.67
N VAL A 82 13.23 -10.00 -9.95
CA VAL A 82 14.04 -8.91 -10.49
C VAL A 82 15.48 -9.07 -10.03
N SER A 83 16.40 -8.38 -10.70
CA SER A 83 17.75 -8.20 -10.16
C SER A 83 17.67 -7.45 -8.83
N PRO A 84 18.44 -7.89 -7.80
CA PRO A 84 18.50 -7.16 -6.56
C PRO A 84 18.91 -5.71 -6.77
N ASP A 85 18.14 -4.79 -6.21
CA ASP A 85 18.40 -3.35 -6.27
C ASP A 85 18.06 -2.73 -4.92
N SER A 86 19.11 -2.40 -4.16
CA SER A 86 18.98 -1.83 -2.83
C SER A 86 18.45 -0.39 -2.87
N ASP A 87 18.79 0.38 -3.90
CA ASP A 87 18.36 1.78 -4.04
C ASP A 87 16.85 1.83 -4.31
N GLU A 88 16.35 0.96 -5.19
CA GLU A 88 14.92 0.87 -5.48
C GLU A 88 14.15 0.32 -4.27
N ALA A 89 14.72 -0.62 -3.51
CA ALA A 89 14.11 -1.10 -2.28
C ALA A 89 13.92 0.02 -1.24
N GLU A 90 14.97 0.81 -0.99
CA GLU A 90 14.92 1.96 -0.08
C GLU A 90 13.90 3.01 -0.53
N TYR A 91 13.81 3.27 -1.84
CA TYR A 91 12.81 4.18 -2.39
C TYR A 91 11.38 3.74 -2.04
N TRP A 92 11.05 2.47 -2.25
CA TRP A 92 9.70 1.96 -1.96
C TRP A 92 9.39 1.89 -0.47
N TYR A 93 10.36 1.49 0.37
CA TYR A 93 10.20 1.54 1.82
C TYR A 93 10.00 2.98 2.33
N GLY A 94 10.78 3.93 1.82
CA GLY A 94 10.67 5.33 2.16
C GLY A 94 9.29 5.90 1.83
N ARG A 95 8.66 5.44 0.74
CA ARG A 95 7.27 5.84 0.40
C ARG A 95 6.26 5.35 1.42
N ALA A 96 6.35 4.09 1.86
CA ALA A 96 5.44 3.53 2.85
C ALA A 96 5.57 4.27 4.19
N VAL A 97 6.81 4.51 4.63
CA VAL A 97 7.12 5.30 5.84
C VAL A 97 6.66 6.75 5.70
N GLY A 98 6.81 7.36 4.52
CA GLY A 98 6.35 8.71 4.23
C GLY A 98 4.83 8.88 4.34
N GLN A 99 4.07 7.81 4.14
CA GLN A 99 2.62 7.76 4.38
C GLN A 99 2.26 7.53 5.86
N GLY A 100 3.25 7.38 6.73
CA GLY A 100 3.08 7.11 8.16
C GLY A 100 2.95 5.63 8.52
N TYR A 101 3.16 4.71 7.56
CA TYR A 101 3.14 3.28 7.83
C TYR A 101 4.54 2.81 8.26
N CYS A 102 4.66 2.38 9.52
CA CYS A 102 5.87 1.74 10.01
C CYS A 102 5.86 0.25 9.57
N PRO A 103 6.99 -0.41 9.22
CA PRO A 103 7.01 -1.80 8.74
C PRO A 103 6.29 -2.81 9.66
N GLY A 104 6.29 -2.57 10.97
CA GLY A 104 5.57 -3.41 11.95
C GLY A 104 4.05 -3.18 12.03
N GLU A 105 3.54 -2.13 11.37
CA GLU A 105 2.09 -1.82 11.28
C GLU A 105 1.51 -2.26 9.93
N ILE A 106 2.36 -2.68 8.99
CA ILE A 106 1.95 -3.17 7.67
C ILE A 106 1.41 -4.60 7.83
N PRO A 107 0.13 -4.86 7.49
CA PRO A 107 -0.44 -6.19 7.58
C PRO A 107 0.15 -7.13 6.52
N ASP A 108 0.05 -8.43 6.77
CA ASP A 108 0.53 -9.46 5.85
C ASP A 108 -0.30 -9.40 4.54
N PRO A 109 0.32 -9.33 3.36
CA PRO A 109 -0.41 -9.33 2.08
C PRO A 109 -1.32 -10.56 1.90
N ALA A 110 -1.06 -11.67 2.59
CA ALA A 110 -1.94 -12.84 2.60
C ALA A 110 -3.34 -12.54 3.14
N GLU A 111 -3.47 -11.58 4.07
CA GLU A 111 -4.77 -11.17 4.63
C GLU A 111 -5.70 -10.57 3.57
N TYR A 112 -5.14 -10.07 2.47
CA TYR A 112 -5.91 -9.49 1.36
C TYR A 112 -6.39 -10.50 0.32
N ALA A 113 -5.99 -11.77 0.45
CA ALA A 113 -6.41 -12.84 -0.47
C ALA A 113 -7.77 -13.48 -0.10
N GLY A 114 -8.45 -12.99 0.95
CA GLY A 114 -9.49 -13.73 1.67
C GLY A 114 -10.97 -13.33 1.49
N ASP A 115 -11.34 -12.36 0.65
CA ASP A 115 -12.75 -11.98 0.39
C ASP A 115 -13.19 -12.28 -1.05
#